data_AF-A0AAV0YIE2-F1
#
_entry.id   AF-A0AAV0YIE2-F1
#
_cell.length_a   1.000
_cell.length_b   1.000
_cell.length_c   1.000
_cell.angle_alpha   90.00
_cell.angle_beta   90.00
_cell.angle_gamma   90.00
#
_symmetry.space_group_name_H-M   'P 1'
#
loop_
_entity.id
_entity.type
_entity.pdbx_description
1 polymer ?
#
loop_
_entity_poly.entity_id
_entity_poly.type
_entity_poly.pdbx_seq_one_letter_code
_entity_poly.pdbx_strand_id
1 'polypeptide(L)'
;MKTILSSETMDIPDGVSIKVHAKLIEVEGPRGKLVRDFKHLNLDFQLISDENGKRKLKVEAWFGSRKTSAAIRTALSHVDNLITGVTKGYRYKMRFVYAHFPINASITNTNTAIEIRNFLGEKKVRKVDLLEGVTVVRSEKVKDELVLDGNDIELVSRSCALINQKCHVKKKDIRKFLDGIYVSEKGTIAEE
;
A
#
# COMPACT_ATOMS: atom_id res chain seq x y z
N MET A 1 16.32 -29.56 1.16
CA MET A 1 15.47 -30.54 0.45
C MET A 1 14.62 -29.78 -0.56
N LYS A 2 14.55 -30.22 -1.82
CA LYS A 2 13.69 -29.62 -2.85
C LYS A 2 12.35 -30.35 -2.82
N THR A 3 11.26 -29.62 -2.68
CA THR A 3 9.92 -30.20 -2.77
C THR A 3 9.54 -30.29 -4.25
N ILE A 4 8.99 -31.42 -4.68
CA ILE A 4 8.69 -31.68 -6.11
C ILE A 4 7.67 -30.67 -6.63
N LEU A 5 6.59 -30.45 -5.89
CA LEU A 5 5.58 -29.45 -6.18
C LEU A 5 5.16 -28.76 -4.88
N SER A 6 5.11 -27.43 -4.91
CA SER A 6 4.43 -26.62 -3.89
C SER A 6 3.40 -25.77 -4.60
N SER A 7 2.14 -25.88 -4.20
CA SER A 7 1.03 -25.16 -4.82
C SER A 7 0.09 -24.60 -3.77
N GLU A 8 -0.37 -23.38 -3.96
CA GLU A 8 -1.47 -22.79 -3.19
C GLU A 8 -2.48 -22.16 -4.16
N THR A 9 -3.74 -22.09 -3.72
CA THR A 9 -4.84 -21.50 -4.48
C THR A 9 -5.50 -20.38 -3.69
N MET A 10 -6.00 -19.38 -4.41
CA MET A 10 -6.76 -18.27 -3.85
C MET A 10 -8.07 -18.08 -4.62
N ASP A 11 -9.15 -17.87 -3.88
CA ASP A 11 -10.47 -17.60 -4.44
C ASP A 11 -10.55 -16.15 -4.93
N ILE A 12 -11.13 -15.94 -6.11
CA ILE A 12 -11.33 -14.59 -6.67
C ILE A 12 -12.78 -14.17 -6.37
N PRO A 13 -13.00 -13.01 -5.72
CA PRO A 13 -14.35 -12.54 -5.43
C PRO A 13 -15.09 -12.10 -6.71
N ASP A 14 -16.42 -12.16 -6.65
CA ASP A 14 -17.27 -11.74 -7.76
C ASP A 14 -17.12 -10.24 -8.03
N GLY A 15 -17.12 -9.84 -9.31
CA GLY A 15 -16.94 -8.45 -9.72
C GLY A 15 -15.48 -8.01 -9.93
N VAL A 16 -14.51 -8.92 -9.77
CA VAL A 16 -13.09 -8.66 -10.09
C VAL A 16 -12.65 -9.54 -11.27
N SER A 17 -12.02 -8.91 -12.26
CA SER A 17 -11.47 -9.59 -13.43
C SER A 17 -9.94 -9.65 -13.30
N ILE A 18 -9.37 -10.85 -13.37
CA ILE A 18 -7.93 -11.06 -13.34
C ILE A 18 -7.48 -11.61 -14.70
N LYS A 19 -6.47 -10.98 -15.30
CA LYS A 19 -5.78 -11.45 -16.50
C LYS A 19 -4.35 -11.80 -16.13
N VAL A 20 -3.90 -13.00 -16.51
CA VAL A 20 -2.53 -13.46 -16.30
C VAL A 20 -1.86 -13.61 -17.65
N HIS A 21 -0.85 -12.78 -17.90
CA HIS A 21 0.00 -12.84 -19.08
C HIS A 21 1.41 -13.27 -18.66
N ALA A 22 1.69 -14.57 -18.79
CA ALA A 22 2.89 -15.20 -18.23
C ALA A 22 3.03 -14.96 -16.71
N LYS A 23 3.89 -14.02 -16.29
CA LYS A 23 4.12 -13.67 -14.89
C LYS A 23 3.68 -12.25 -14.55
N LEU A 24 2.95 -11.60 -15.45
CA LEU A 24 2.36 -10.29 -15.26
C LEU A 24 0.87 -10.47 -14.96
N ILE A 25 0.45 -9.96 -13.80
CA ILE A 25 -0.92 -10.07 -13.31
C ILE A 25 -1.58 -8.70 -13.41
N GLU A 26 -2.69 -8.65 -14.13
CA GLU A 26 -3.54 -7.47 -14.22
C GLU A 26 -4.84 -7.75 -13.48
N VAL A 27 -5.21 -6.85 -12.57
CA VAL A 27 -6.45 -6.92 -11.79
C VAL A 27 -7.28 -5.70 -12.13
N GLU A 28 -8.49 -5.94 -12.63
CA GLU A 28 -9.47 -4.93 -13.01
C GLU A 28 -10.68 -5.04 -12.08
N GLY A 29 -11.09 -3.91 -11.49
CA GLY A 29 -12.24 -3.82 -10.62
C GLY A 29 -12.93 -2.45 -10.72
N PRO A 30 -13.94 -2.19 -9.88
CA PRO A 30 -14.77 -0.97 -10.00
C PRO A 30 -13.99 0.33 -9.78
N ARG A 31 -12.94 0.33 -8.95
CA ARG A 31 -12.13 1.53 -8.66
C ARG A 31 -11.01 1.77 -9.66
N GLY A 32 -10.75 0.83 -10.58
CA GLY A 32 -9.71 0.95 -11.60
C GLY A 32 -8.96 -0.35 -11.87
N LYS A 33 -7.77 -0.20 -12.45
CA LYS A 33 -6.90 -1.29 -12.88
C LYS A 33 -5.55 -1.19 -12.18
N LEU A 34 -5.04 -2.31 -11.68
CA LEU A 34 -3.70 -2.43 -11.15
C LEU A 34 -2.94 -3.53 -11.89
N VAL A 35 -1.65 -3.31 -12.10
CA VAL A 35 -0.78 -4.24 -12.82
C VAL A 35 0.46 -4.50 -11.99
N ARG A 36 0.85 -5.77 -11.86
CA ARG A 36 2.05 -6.16 -11.13
C ARG A 36 2.84 -7.25 -11.85
N ASP A 37 4.16 -7.05 -11.88
CA ASP A 37 5.10 -7.96 -12.52
C ASP A 37 5.78 -8.87 -11.47
N PHE A 38 5.65 -10.19 -11.66
CA PHE A 38 6.27 -11.24 -10.83
C PHE A 38 7.37 -12.02 -11.58
N LYS A 39 7.92 -11.50 -12.70
CA LYS A 39 8.98 -12.18 -13.49
C LYS A 39 10.22 -12.57 -12.68
N HIS A 40 10.53 -11.80 -11.64
CA HIS A 40 11.66 -12.07 -10.75
C HIS A 40 11.48 -13.34 -9.90
N LEU A 41 10.24 -13.83 -9.76
CA LEU A 41 9.93 -15.06 -9.06
C LEU A 41 9.85 -16.23 -10.05
N ASN A 42 10.47 -17.35 -9.68
CA ASN A 42 10.31 -18.59 -10.42
C ASN A 42 9.05 -19.34 -9.98
N LEU A 43 7.89 -18.76 -10.28
CA LEU A 43 6.56 -19.28 -9.99
C LEU A 43 5.74 -19.33 -11.28
N ASP A 44 4.86 -20.31 -11.37
CA ASP A 44 3.86 -20.43 -12.42
C ASP A 44 2.51 -19.98 -11.89
N PHE A 45 1.82 -19.14 -12.68
CA PHE A 45 0.50 -18.61 -12.36
C PHE A 45 -0.53 -19.17 -13.33
N GLN A 46 -1.60 -19.76 -12.82
CA GLN A 46 -2.68 -20.32 -13.62
C GLN A 46 -4.04 -19.88 -13.07
N LEU A 47 -4.93 -19.50 -13.97
CA LEU A 47 -6.34 -19.30 -13.65
C LEU A 47 -7.05 -20.64 -13.86
N ILE A 48 -7.63 -21.17 -12.78
CA ILE A 48 -8.35 -22.44 -12.78
C ILE A 48 -9.81 -22.15 -12.44
N SER A 49 -10.71 -22.86 -13.09
CA SER A 49 -12.12 -22.91 -12.71
C SER A 49 -12.34 -24.13 -11.81
N ASP A 50 -12.90 -23.91 -10.64
CA ASP A 50 -13.29 -25.00 -9.74
C ASP A 50 -14.53 -25.73 -10.29
N GLU A 51 -14.83 -26.92 -9.78
CA GLU A 51 -16.03 -27.70 -10.17
C GLU A 51 -17.34 -26.90 -9.96
N ASN A 52 -17.33 -25.94 -9.02
CA ASN A 52 -18.42 -25.02 -8.74
C ASN A 52 -18.45 -23.75 -9.64
N GLY A 53 -17.64 -23.70 -10.70
CA GLY A 53 -17.57 -22.58 -11.64
C GLY A 53 -16.88 -21.31 -11.12
N LYS A 54 -16.43 -21.29 -9.86
CA LYS A 54 -15.70 -20.17 -9.27
C LYS A 54 -14.27 -20.11 -9.80
N ARG A 55 -13.81 -18.91 -10.17
CA ARG A 55 -12.45 -18.68 -10.66
C ARG A 55 -11.48 -18.63 -9.48
N LYS A 56 -10.42 -19.43 -9.56
CA LYS A 56 -9.33 -19.47 -8.59
C LYS A 56 -8.01 -19.15 -9.26
N LEU A 57 -7.16 -18.42 -8.55
CA LEU A 57 -5.76 -18.24 -8.94
C LEU A 57 -4.92 -19.33 -8.27
N LYS A 58 -4.32 -20.21 -9.07
CA LYS A 58 -3.35 -21.20 -8.60
C LYS A 58 -1.94 -20.67 -8.85
N VAL A 59 -1.09 -20.77 -7.82
CA VAL A 59 0.32 -20.42 -7.90
C VAL A 59 1.14 -21.65 -7.54
N GLU A 60 2.04 -22.05 -8.43
CA GLU A 60 2.84 -23.26 -8.30
C GLU A 60 4.34 -22.99 -8.39
N ALA A 61 5.11 -23.81 -7.68
CA ALA A 61 6.55 -23.89 -7.81
C ALA A 61 6.98 -25.35 -7.96
N TRP A 62 7.58 -25.68 -9.10
CA TRP A 62 8.20 -26.97 -9.36
C TRP A 62 9.63 -27.02 -8.82
N PHE A 63 9.98 -28.13 -8.18
CA PHE A 63 11.31 -28.37 -7.59
C PHE A 63 11.77 -27.23 -6.67
N GLY A 64 10.83 -26.66 -5.92
CA GLY A 64 11.03 -25.49 -5.08
C GLY A 64 12.00 -25.75 -3.93
N SER A 65 12.93 -24.83 -3.74
CA SER A 65 13.64 -24.66 -2.46
C SER A 65 12.74 -24.01 -1.41
N ARG A 66 13.13 -24.05 -0.13
CA ARG A 66 12.38 -23.36 0.95
C ARG A 66 12.13 -21.87 0.64
N LYS A 67 13.07 -21.20 -0.04
CA LYS A 67 12.93 -19.78 -0.42
C LYS A 67 11.87 -19.56 -1.49
N THR A 68 11.82 -20.43 -2.50
CA THR A 68 10.84 -20.32 -3.60
C THR A 68 9.45 -20.73 -3.13
N SER A 69 9.31 -21.77 -2.29
CA SER A 69 8.01 -22.14 -1.71
C SER A 69 7.44 -21.04 -0.83
N ALA A 70 8.28 -20.30 -0.07
CA ALA A 70 7.83 -19.16 0.71
C ALA A 70 7.31 -17.99 -0.15
N ALA A 71 7.86 -17.83 -1.37
CA ALA A 71 7.44 -16.77 -2.29
C ALA A 71 6.02 -16.98 -2.85
N ILE A 72 5.49 -18.20 -2.84
CA ILE A 72 4.10 -18.51 -3.24
C ILE A 72 3.13 -17.68 -2.41
N ARG A 73 3.25 -17.75 -1.08
CA ARG A 73 2.38 -17.02 -0.16
C ARG A 73 2.55 -15.50 -0.31
N THR A 74 3.78 -15.03 -0.53
CA THR A 74 4.04 -13.61 -0.80
C THR A 74 3.34 -13.13 -2.07
N ALA A 75 3.41 -13.90 -3.16
CA ALA A 75 2.72 -13.59 -4.40
C ALA A 75 1.20 -13.54 -4.19
N LEU A 76 0.62 -14.53 -3.50
CA LEU A 76 -0.80 -14.55 -3.17
C LEU A 76 -1.22 -13.33 -2.35
N SER A 77 -0.47 -12.98 -1.30
CA SER A 77 -0.75 -11.78 -0.50
C SER A 77 -0.66 -10.50 -1.32
N HIS A 78 0.25 -10.41 -2.29
CA HIS A 78 0.29 -9.27 -3.18
C HIS A 78 -0.94 -9.19 -4.08
N VAL A 79 -1.39 -10.31 -4.66
CA VAL A 79 -2.61 -10.31 -5.49
C VAL A 79 -3.86 -10.00 -4.65
N ASP A 80 -3.97 -10.54 -3.44
CA ASP A 80 -5.08 -10.24 -2.52
C ASP A 80 -5.16 -8.73 -2.19
N ASN A 81 -4.00 -8.09 -2.00
CA ASN A 81 -3.95 -6.64 -1.84
C ASN A 81 -4.37 -5.87 -3.10
N LEU A 82 -4.03 -6.36 -4.30
CA LEU A 82 -4.49 -5.74 -5.56
C LEU A 82 -6.02 -5.84 -5.69
N ILE A 83 -6.59 -7.01 -5.36
CA ILE A 83 -8.04 -7.26 -5.37
C ILE A 83 -8.75 -6.32 -4.40
N THR A 84 -8.28 -6.23 -3.15
CA THR A 84 -8.81 -5.32 -2.14
C THR A 84 -8.67 -3.85 -2.56
N GLY A 85 -7.56 -3.51 -3.22
CA GLY A 85 -7.29 -2.17 -3.74
C GLY A 85 -8.25 -1.72 -4.84
N VAL A 86 -8.57 -2.58 -5.80
CA VAL A 86 -9.51 -2.25 -6.89
C VAL A 86 -10.99 -2.31 -6.49
N THR A 87 -11.31 -2.98 -5.39
CA THR A 87 -12.68 -3.10 -4.86
C THR A 87 -12.98 -2.03 -3.81
N LYS A 88 -12.22 -2.04 -2.71
CA LYS A 88 -12.44 -1.19 -1.54
C LYS A 88 -11.51 0.03 -1.51
N GLY A 89 -10.29 -0.10 -2.04
CA GLY A 89 -9.25 0.93 -1.94
C GLY A 89 -8.67 1.04 -0.53
N TYR A 90 -7.50 1.65 -0.40
CA TYR A 90 -6.77 1.80 0.86
C TYR A 90 -6.82 3.22 1.38
N ARG A 91 -7.00 3.33 2.70
CA ARG A 91 -7.03 4.59 3.45
C ARG A 91 -6.07 4.53 4.62
N TYR A 92 -5.08 5.41 4.63
CA TYR A 92 -4.13 5.55 5.73
C TYR A 92 -4.38 6.88 6.42
N LYS A 93 -4.60 6.86 7.73
CA LYS A 93 -4.72 8.08 8.53
C LYS A 93 -3.38 8.36 9.18
N MET A 94 -2.92 9.61 9.07
CA MET A 94 -1.72 10.11 9.71
C MET A 94 -2.06 11.25 10.67
N ARG A 95 -1.48 11.25 11.86
CA ARG A 95 -1.68 12.30 12.86
C ARG A 95 -0.40 13.10 13.10
N PHE A 96 -0.58 14.40 13.31
CA PHE A 96 0.51 15.27 13.76
C PHE A 96 0.68 15.14 15.27
N VAL A 97 1.91 15.01 15.70
CA VAL A 97 2.31 15.06 17.10
C VAL A 97 3.28 16.22 17.24
N TYR A 98 3.04 17.10 18.20
CA TYR A 98 3.92 18.21 18.52
C TYR A 98 3.76 18.62 19.97
N ALA A 99 4.82 19.17 20.57
CA ALA A 99 4.77 19.68 21.95
C ALA A 99 4.53 21.19 22.00
N HIS A 100 5.38 21.97 21.33
CA HIS A 100 5.37 23.44 21.44
C HIS A 100 5.19 24.14 20.08
N PHE A 101 5.77 23.59 19.01
CA PHE A 101 5.69 24.19 17.67
C PHE A 101 4.57 23.51 16.87
N PRO A 102 3.42 24.17 16.63
CA PRO A 102 2.35 23.57 15.85
C PRO A 102 2.81 23.34 14.41
N ILE A 103 2.72 22.09 13.97
CA ILE A 103 3.11 21.69 12.61
C ILE A 103 1.98 22.09 11.66
N ASN A 104 2.30 22.81 10.59
CA ASN A 104 1.32 23.23 9.60
C ASN A 104 1.54 22.47 8.29
N ALA A 105 0.53 21.70 7.86
CA ALA A 105 0.56 20.97 6.60
C ALA A 105 -0.41 21.60 5.60
N SER A 106 0.15 22.06 4.47
CA SER A 106 -0.61 22.56 3.33
C SER A 106 -0.52 21.58 2.18
N ILE A 107 -1.69 21.21 1.65
CA ILE A 107 -1.80 20.34 0.48
C ILE A 107 -1.63 21.23 -0.76
N THR A 108 -0.74 20.83 -1.67
CA THR A 108 -0.35 21.59 -2.86
C THR A 108 -0.46 20.70 -4.10
N ASN A 109 -0.50 21.29 -5.30
CA ASN A 109 -0.59 20.57 -6.58
C ASN A 109 -1.77 19.59 -6.64
N THR A 110 -3.01 20.10 -6.53
CA THR A 110 -4.24 19.28 -6.71
C THR A 110 -4.19 17.95 -5.95
N ASN A 111 -3.84 18.00 -4.65
CA ASN A 111 -3.78 16.86 -3.72
C ASN A 111 -2.69 15.81 -4.00
N THR A 112 -1.63 16.17 -4.74
CA THR A 112 -0.50 15.26 -5.05
C THR A 112 0.79 15.58 -4.30
N ALA A 113 0.87 16.72 -3.58
CA ALA A 113 2.03 17.07 -2.78
C ALA A 113 1.63 17.69 -1.44
N ILE A 114 2.52 17.54 -0.44
CA ILE A 114 2.34 18.08 0.90
C ILE A 114 3.53 18.95 1.25
N GLU A 115 3.25 20.17 1.70
CA GLU A 115 4.24 21.06 2.29
C GLU A 115 4.06 21.09 3.80
N ILE A 116 5.14 20.78 4.52
CA ILE A 116 5.19 20.77 5.98
C ILE A 116 6.01 21.99 6.43
N ARG A 117 5.37 22.85 7.21
CA ARG A 117 5.92 24.10 7.72
C ARG A 117 5.98 24.07 9.24
N ASN A 118 6.90 24.84 9.82
CA ASN A 118 7.07 25.01 11.26
C ASN A 118 7.37 23.71 12.04
N PHE A 119 7.91 22.68 11.36
CA PHE A 119 8.35 21.46 12.02
C PHE A 119 9.52 21.77 12.95
N LEU A 120 9.37 21.53 14.27
CA LEU A 120 10.36 21.84 15.30
C LEU A 120 10.85 23.31 15.29
N GLY A 121 10.03 24.24 14.79
CA GLY A 121 10.37 25.66 14.65
C GLY A 121 11.29 25.99 13.47
N GLU A 122 11.48 25.05 12.53
CA GLU A 122 12.26 25.31 11.32
C GLU A 122 11.58 26.31 10.39
N LYS A 123 12.35 27.27 9.86
CA LYS A 123 11.91 28.18 8.77
C LYS A 123 11.87 27.49 7.40
N LYS A 124 12.54 26.35 7.26
CA LYS A 124 12.58 25.58 6.00
C LYS A 124 11.26 24.85 5.78
N VAL A 125 10.66 25.03 4.61
CA VAL A 125 9.51 24.24 4.17
C VAL A 125 9.99 22.87 3.69
N ARG A 126 9.41 21.79 4.24
CA ARG A 126 9.69 20.42 3.80
C ARG A 126 8.58 19.99 2.84
N LYS A 127 8.88 19.91 1.55
CA LYS A 127 7.96 19.39 0.54
C LYS A 127 8.13 17.88 0.38
N VAL A 128 7.01 17.18 0.23
CA VAL A 128 6.93 15.75 -0.08
C VAL A 128 5.95 15.58 -1.24
N ASP A 129 6.44 15.09 -2.36
CA ASP A 129 5.59 14.70 -3.49
C ASP A 129 5.09 13.27 -3.24
N LEU A 130 3.79 13.06 -3.41
CA LEU A 130 3.15 11.75 -3.27
C LEU A 130 3.37 10.93 -4.53
N LEU A 131 3.23 9.61 -4.39
CA LEU A 131 3.30 8.71 -5.53
C LEU A 131 2.02 8.77 -6.37
N GLU A 132 2.14 8.33 -7.62
CA GLU A 132 1.05 8.36 -8.59
C GLU A 132 -0.18 7.58 -8.10
N GLY A 133 -1.38 8.14 -8.32
CA GLY A 133 -2.64 7.53 -7.90
C GLY A 133 -2.95 7.62 -6.41
N VAL A 134 -2.11 8.30 -5.61
CA VAL A 134 -2.37 8.59 -4.19
C VAL A 134 -2.80 10.05 -4.05
N THR A 135 -3.91 10.26 -3.36
CA THR A 135 -4.40 11.60 -3.01
C THR A 135 -4.34 11.80 -1.51
N VAL A 136 -4.07 13.04 -1.10
CA VAL A 136 -4.13 13.45 0.32
C VAL A 136 -5.26 14.42 0.54
N VAL A 137 -6.00 14.21 1.62
CA VAL A 137 -7.06 15.10 2.10
C VAL A 137 -6.84 15.36 3.59
N ARG A 138 -7.19 16.57 4.04
CA ARG A 138 -7.19 16.89 5.48
C ARG A 138 -8.52 16.43 6.09
N SER A 139 -8.46 15.71 7.20
CA SER A 139 -9.67 15.25 7.89
C SER A 139 -10.45 16.46 8.43
N GLU A 140 -11.74 16.55 8.11
CA GLU A 140 -12.61 17.61 8.64
C GLU A 140 -13.06 17.31 10.07
N LYS A 141 -13.19 16.01 10.41
CA LYS A 141 -13.72 15.55 11.69
C LYS A 141 -12.70 15.64 12.82
N VAL A 142 -11.43 15.39 12.50
CA VAL A 142 -10.34 15.30 13.47
C VAL A 142 -9.31 16.35 13.12
N LYS A 143 -9.08 17.27 14.06
CA LYS A 143 -7.99 18.24 13.95
C LYS A 143 -6.65 17.50 13.89
N ASP A 144 -5.73 18.03 13.09
CA ASP A 144 -4.37 17.52 13.01
C ASP A 144 -4.33 16.04 12.54
N GLU A 145 -5.13 15.74 11.51
CA GLU A 145 -5.14 14.44 10.83
C GLU A 145 -5.12 14.63 9.30
N LEU A 146 -4.26 13.86 8.63
CA LEU A 146 -4.20 13.69 7.18
C LEU A 146 -4.72 12.31 6.81
N VAL A 147 -5.47 12.24 5.73
CA VAL A 147 -5.99 11.00 5.17
C VAL A 147 -5.37 10.84 3.79
N LEU A 148 -4.67 9.72 3.59
CA LEU A 148 -4.09 9.34 2.30
C LEU A 148 -4.91 8.19 1.73
N ASP A 149 -5.48 8.44 0.54
CA ASP A 149 -6.34 7.52 -0.17
C ASP A 149 -5.69 7.10 -1.49
N GLY A 150 -5.79 5.82 -1.82
CA GLY A 150 -5.30 5.29 -3.10
C GLY A 150 -5.69 3.82 -3.31
N ASN A 151 -5.51 3.33 -4.52
CA ASN A 151 -5.86 1.94 -4.86
C ASN A 151 -4.71 0.96 -4.57
N ASP A 152 -3.45 1.39 -4.70
CA ASP A 152 -2.28 0.55 -4.44
C ASP A 152 -1.72 0.75 -3.02
N ILE A 153 -1.73 -0.31 -2.20
CA ILE A 153 -1.23 -0.29 -0.82
C ILE A 153 0.25 0.11 -0.72
N GLU A 154 1.08 -0.28 -1.69
CA GLU A 154 2.52 -0.01 -1.63
C GLU A 154 2.80 1.46 -1.89
N LEU A 155 2.09 2.06 -2.85
CA LEU A 155 2.22 3.47 -3.17
C LEU A 155 1.65 4.35 -2.05
N VAL A 156 0.49 3.98 -1.49
CA VAL A 156 -0.11 4.69 -0.34
C VAL A 156 0.82 4.62 0.88
N SER A 157 1.27 3.42 1.23
CA SER A 157 2.15 3.18 2.38
C SER A 157 3.51 3.88 2.21
N ARG A 158 4.11 3.83 1.02
CA ARG A 158 5.38 4.48 0.75
C ARG A 158 5.25 6.00 0.77
N SER A 159 4.15 6.56 0.29
CA SER A 159 3.88 7.99 0.41
C SER A 159 3.80 8.43 1.88
N CYS A 160 3.10 7.66 2.73
CA CYS A 160 3.08 7.88 4.17
C CYS A 160 4.49 7.80 4.80
N ALA A 161 5.29 6.82 4.37
CA ALA A 161 6.66 6.63 4.87
C ALA A 161 7.57 7.81 4.50
N LEU A 162 7.44 8.37 3.29
CA LEU A 162 8.21 9.55 2.87
C LEU A 162 7.90 10.77 3.75
N ILE A 163 6.63 10.98 4.10
CA ILE A 163 6.20 12.03 5.03
C ILE A 163 6.83 11.81 6.40
N ASN A 164 6.74 10.59 6.95
CA ASN A 164 7.30 10.27 8.25
C ASN A 164 8.83 10.45 8.28
N GLN A 165 9.53 9.97 7.27
CA GLN A 165 10.98 10.11 7.15
C GLN A 165 11.42 11.58 7.07
N LYS A 166 10.64 12.40 6.37
CA LYS A 166 10.84 13.84 6.29
C LYS A 166 10.48 14.55 7.59
N CYS A 167 9.84 13.92 8.55
CA CYS A 167 9.55 14.45 9.88
C CYS A 167 10.40 13.81 10.99
N HIS A 168 11.47 13.09 10.67
CA HIS A 168 12.37 12.62 11.71
C HIS A 168 13.22 13.75 12.30
N VAL A 169 13.19 13.84 13.63
CA VAL A 169 14.08 14.68 14.42
C VAL A 169 15.51 14.11 14.33
N LYS A 170 16.47 14.97 13.98
CA LYS A 170 17.90 14.61 13.92
C LYS A 170 18.67 15.39 14.97
N LYS A 171 19.79 14.82 15.44
CA LYS A 171 20.72 15.47 16.40
C LYS A 171 20.09 15.85 17.75
N LYS A 172 18.99 15.20 18.14
CA LYS A 172 18.33 15.32 19.46
C LYS A 172 17.87 13.94 19.91
N ASP A 173 17.55 13.78 21.20
CA ASP A 173 16.99 12.53 21.73
C ASP A 173 15.54 12.35 21.26
N ILE A 174 15.33 11.33 20.42
CA ILE A 174 14.03 10.98 19.84
C ILE A 174 12.99 10.52 20.87
N ARG A 175 13.42 10.15 22.09
CA ARG A 175 12.52 9.76 23.18
C ARG A 175 11.88 10.97 23.86
N LYS A 176 12.50 12.14 23.74
CA LYS A 176 12.01 13.41 24.29
C LYS A 176 11.32 14.27 23.23
N PHE A 177 11.85 14.28 22.01
CA PHE A 177 11.29 15.03 20.88
C PHE A 177 10.51 14.07 19.98
N LEU A 178 9.23 13.90 20.30
CA LEU A 178 8.27 13.06 19.58
C LEU A 178 7.53 13.83 18.47
N ASP A 179 7.94 15.07 18.19
CA ASP A 179 7.33 15.89 17.15
C ASP A 179 7.49 15.21 15.78
N GLY A 180 6.38 15.01 15.08
CA GLY A 180 6.36 14.27 13.82
C GLY A 180 4.97 14.06 13.25
N ILE A 181 4.92 13.35 12.12
CA ILE A 181 3.68 12.90 11.50
C ILE A 181 3.75 11.38 11.39
N TYR A 182 2.82 10.69 12.02
CA TYR A 182 2.85 9.24 12.17
C TYR A 182 1.57 8.62 11.61
N VAL A 183 1.67 7.42 11.05
CA VAL A 183 0.50 6.63 10.66
C VAL A 183 -0.21 6.17 11.93
N SER A 184 -1.45 6.60 12.12
CA SER A 184 -2.29 6.22 13.26
C SER A 184 -3.16 5.01 12.96
N GLU A 185 -3.65 4.90 11.74
CA GLU A 185 -4.60 3.85 11.34
C GLU A 185 -4.36 3.43 9.90
N LYS A 186 -4.54 2.14 9.63
CA LYS A 186 -4.52 1.54 8.29
C LYS A 186 -5.85 0.86 8.07
N GLY A 187 -6.57 1.26 7.03
CA GLY A 187 -7.89 0.72 6.72
C GLY A 187 -8.18 0.76 5.23
N THR A 188 -9.44 0.52 4.89
CA THR A 188 -9.98 0.61 3.53
C THR A 188 -10.87 1.84 3.40
N ILE A 189 -11.13 2.28 2.16
CA ILE A 189 -11.97 3.47 1.92
C ILE A 189 -13.45 3.11 2.07
N ALA A 190 -13.86 1.99 1.47
CA ALA A 190 -15.20 1.42 1.64
C ALA A 190 -15.18 0.43 2.81
N GLU A 191 -15.83 0.81 3.90
CA GLU A 191 -16.21 -0.12 4.98
C GLU A 191 -17.49 -0.81 4.50
N GLU A 192 -17.49 -2.15 4.43
CA GLU A 192 -18.71 -2.96 4.26
C GLU A 192 -19.58 -2.88 5.51
#